data_AF-A0A271VMS3-F1
#
_entry.id   AF-A0A271VMS3-F1
#
_cell.length_a   1.000
_cell.length_b   1.000
_cell.length_c   1.000
_cell.angle_alpha   90.00
_cell.angle_beta   90.00
_cell.angle_gamma   90.00
#
_symmetry.space_group_name_H-M   'P 1'
#
loop_
_entity.id
_entity.type
_entity.pdbx_description
1 polymer ?
#
loop_
_entity_poly.entity_id
_entity_poly.type
_entity_poly.pdbx_seq_one_letter_code
_entity_poly.pdbx_strand_id
1 'polypeptide(L)'
;MKNMKSDQSIKQLTKKQFVDPITGEMNIHYYWKRNKTPKIEITGKLPNKLSGLTLIKKDLDNALKWVQQARKLASENSDDGSEKRYKASGEREIFDQIKAFFVASLTFYGKCFTEANGRGAQVSRSWLSEEYKELHDYYMNFRHNFAAHSGDSKVELAKTFVLLHPKKKELIPVTPTARIQPDIVFSVNEKSFEELLIYVSGLVEEKYYKLAMKIVTELILVESTEFWIQKAKQGKPVELGFPKKRS
;
A
#
# COMPACT_ATOMS: atom_id res chain seq x y z
N MET A 1 23.06 -20.68 4.84
CA MET A 1 21.65 -20.21 4.80
C MET A 1 21.06 -20.55 3.44
N LYS A 2 20.10 -21.49 3.36
CA LYS A 2 19.37 -21.74 2.10
C LYS A 2 18.32 -20.63 1.95
N ASN A 3 18.54 -19.73 1.00
CA ASN A 3 17.59 -18.66 0.66
C ASN A 3 16.23 -19.28 0.32
N MET A 4 15.20 -18.92 1.08
CA MET A 4 13.83 -19.31 0.78
C MET A 4 13.43 -18.66 -0.54
N LYS A 5 13.11 -19.51 -1.51
CA LYS A 5 12.68 -19.10 -2.83
C LYS A 5 11.21 -18.66 -2.76
N SER A 6 10.89 -17.44 -3.22
CA SER A 6 9.50 -17.04 -3.47
C SER A 6 8.84 -18.01 -4.46
N ASP A 7 7.51 -18.11 -4.46
CA ASP A 7 6.77 -18.94 -5.43
C ASP A 7 7.18 -18.66 -6.89
N GLN A 8 7.51 -17.39 -7.18
CA GLN A 8 8.02 -16.93 -8.49
C GLN A 8 9.41 -17.44 -8.86
N SER A 9 10.22 -17.86 -7.88
CA SER A 9 11.61 -18.29 -8.11
C SER A 9 11.77 -19.81 -8.29
N ILE A 10 10.67 -20.56 -8.23
CA ILE A 10 10.64 -21.99 -8.53
C ILE A 10 10.13 -22.19 -9.95
N LYS A 11 11.05 -22.25 -10.93
CA LYS A 11 10.75 -22.35 -12.38
C LYS A 11 9.71 -23.42 -12.77
N GLN A 12 9.55 -24.46 -11.96
CA GLN A 12 8.67 -25.61 -12.22
C GLN A 12 7.28 -25.46 -11.60
N LEU A 13 7.06 -24.45 -10.76
CA LEU A 13 5.80 -24.15 -10.11
C LEU A 13 5.10 -23.01 -10.87
N THR A 14 3.88 -23.26 -11.33
CA THR A 14 3.03 -22.23 -11.94
C THR A 14 1.71 -22.10 -11.18
N LYS A 15 1.07 -20.94 -11.26
CA LYS A 15 -0.24 -20.66 -10.66
C LYS A 15 -1.23 -20.18 -11.71
N LYS A 16 -2.49 -20.60 -11.58
CA LYS A 16 -3.62 -20.11 -12.38
C LYS A 16 -4.72 -19.65 -11.44
N GLN A 17 -5.23 -18.44 -11.66
CA GLN A 17 -6.34 -17.86 -10.93
C GLN A 17 -7.63 -18.10 -11.70
N PHE A 18 -8.69 -18.43 -10.98
CA PHE A 18 -10.04 -18.62 -11.49
C PHE A 18 -10.95 -17.77 -10.62
N VAL A 19 -11.86 -17.05 -11.24
CA VAL A 19 -12.92 -16.32 -10.54
C VAL A 19 -14.21 -17.03 -10.90
N ASP A 20 -14.95 -17.47 -9.90
CA ASP A 20 -16.29 -17.98 -10.13
C ASP A 20 -17.16 -16.83 -10.67
N PRO A 21 -17.75 -16.98 -11.86
CA PRO A 21 -18.49 -15.88 -12.50
C PRO A 21 -19.82 -15.56 -11.80
N ILE A 22 -20.31 -16.43 -10.91
CA ILE A 22 -21.56 -16.26 -10.18
C ILE A 22 -21.29 -15.72 -8.78
N THR A 23 -20.36 -16.32 -8.04
CA THR A 23 -20.09 -15.94 -6.64
C THR A 23 -19.00 -14.88 -6.49
N GLY A 24 -18.16 -14.70 -7.53
CA GLY A 24 -16.97 -13.86 -7.45
C GLY A 24 -15.82 -14.49 -6.65
N GLU A 25 -15.98 -15.74 -6.17
CA GLU A 25 -14.95 -16.40 -5.37
C GLU A 25 -13.68 -16.65 -6.18
N MET A 26 -12.55 -16.20 -5.63
CA MET A 26 -11.24 -16.43 -6.23
C MET A 26 -10.67 -17.78 -5.80
N ASN A 27 -10.42 -18.62 -6.79
CA ASN A 27 -9.75 -19.90 -6.64
C ASN A 27 -8.37 -19.89 -7.30
N ILE A 28 -7.35 -20.30 -6.54
CA ILE A 28 -5.97 -20.41 -7.07
C ILE A 28 -5.60 -21.89 -7.19
N HIS A 29 -5.22 -22.32 -8.39
CA HIS A 29 -4.65 -23.64 -8.64
C HIS A 29 -3.14 -23.53 -8.86
N TYR A 30 -2.38 -24.42 -8.22
CA TYR A 30 -0.94 -24.55 -8.39
C TYR A 30 -0.63 -25.78 -9.23
N TYR A 31 0.43 -25.70 -10.04
CA TYR A 31 0.88 -26.79 -10.91
C TYR A 31 2.39 -26.99 -10.80
N TRP A 32 2.83 -28.22 -10.57
CA TRP A 32 4.23 -28.63 -10.65
C TRP A 32 4.50 -29.37 -11.96
N LYS A 33 5.37 -28.83 -12.82
CA LYS A 33 5.65 -29.40 -14.15
C LYS A 33 4.36 -29.76 -14.92
N ARG A 34 3.36 -28.85 -14.89
CA ARG A 34 2.01 -28.99 -15.49
C ARG A 34 1.02 -29.91 -14.76
N ASN A 35 1.43 -30.63 -13.71
CA ASN A 35 0.52 -31.45 -12.91
C ASN A 35 -0.09 -30.61 -11.78
N LYS A 36 -1.42 -30.66 -11.63
CA LYS A 36 -2.12 -29.93 -10.57
C LYS A 36 -1.64 -30.42 -9.21
N THR A 37 -1.15 -29.50 -8.38
CA THR A 37 -0.61 -29.83 -7.05
C THR A 37 -1.72 -29.69 -6.01
N PRO A 38 -1.91 -30.68 -5.12
CA PRO A 38 -2.78 -30.52 -3.97
C PRO A 38 -2.28 -29.37 -3.09
N LYS A 39 -3.19 -28.58 -2.55
CA LYS A 39 -2.88 -27.48 -1.61
C LYS A 39 -3.72 -27.63 -0.36
N ILE A 40 -3.19 -27.11 0.74
CA ILE A 40 -3.87 -27.06 2.03
C ILE A 40 -3.77 -25.64 2.53
N GLU A 41 -4.86 -25.10 3.02
CA GLU A 41 -4.83 -23.85 3.76
C GLU A 41 -4.29 -24.11 5.17
N ILE A 42 -3.28 -23.33 5.58
CA ILE A 42 -2.78 -23.35 6.95
C ILE A 42 -3.27 -22.10 7.68
N THR A 43 -3.82 -22.30 8.88
CA THR A 43 -4.37 -21.24 9.72
C THR A 43 -3.66 -21.21 11.07
N GLY A 44 -3.93 -20.19 11.88
CA GLY A 44 -3.38 -20.03 13.22
C GLY A 44 -2.56 -18.75 13.36
N LYS A 45 -2.04 -18.50 14.57
CA LYS A 45 -1.45 -17.19 14.91
C LYS A 45 -0.31 -16.74 13.96
N LEU A 46 0.64 -17.65 13.66
CA LEU A 46 1.76 -17.31 12.78
C LEU A 46 1.36 -17.29 11.29
N PRO A 47 0.65 -18.30 10.74
CA PRO A 47 0.16 -18.24 9.35
C PRO A 47 -0.74 -17.02 9.08
N ASN A 48 -1.67 -16.69 9.97
CA ASN A 48 -2.55 -15.53 9.80
C ASN A 48 -1.75 -14.21 9.79
N LYS A 49 -0.72 -14.10 10.65
CA LYS A 49 0.19 -12.95 10.64
C LYS A 49 0.99 -12.87 9.34
N LEU A 50 1.41 -14.02 8.77
CA LEU A 50 2.10 -14.05 7.48
C LEU A 50 1.19 -13.59 6.35
N SER A 51 -0.06 -14.07 6.31
CA SER A 51 -1.09 -13.59 5.38
C SER A 51 -1.32 -12.08 5.50
N GLY A 52 -1.36 -11.56 6.73
CA GLY A 52 -1.45 -10.13 6.99
C GLY A 52 -0.28 -9.33 6.42
N LEU A 53 0.96 -9.83 6.58
CA LEU A 53 2.14 -9.21 5.97
C LEU A 53 2.09 -9.25 4.43
N THR A 54 1.60 -10.32 3.82
CA THR A 54 1.40 -10.38 2.36
C THR A 54 0.44 -9.31 1.85
N LEU A 55 -0.64 -9.04 2.60
CA LEU A 55 -1.57 -7.96 2.26
C LEU A 55 -0.92 -6.58 2.40
N ILE A 56 -0.10 -6.37 3.43
CA ILE A 56 0.69 -5.12 3.58
C ILE A 56 1.65 -4.94 2.41
N LYS A 57 2.39 -5.98 1.99
CA LYS A 57 3.27 -5.91 0.81
C LYS A 57 2.49 -5.45 -0.44
N LYS A 58 1.33 -6.05 -0.70
CA LYS A 58 0.45 -5.65 -1.81
C LYS A 58 0.00 -4.17 -1.71
N ASP A 59 -0.35 -3.71 -0.51
CA ASP A 59 -0.73 -2.32 -0.30
C ASP A 59 0.47 -1.37 -0.57
N LEU A 60 1.68 -1.71 -0.12
CA LEU A 60 2.89 -0.93 -0.39
C LEU A 60 3.27 -0.92 -1.88
N ASP A 61 3.13 -2.04 -2.59
CA ASP A 61 3.36 -2.12 -4.04
C ASP A 61 2.40 -1.18 -4.79
N ASN A 62 1.13 -1.15 -4.38
CA ASN A 62 0.15 -0.22 -4.95
C ASN A 62 0.51 1.23 -4.62
N ALA A 63 0.90 1.53 -3.38
CA ALA A 63 1.31 2.87 -2.99
C ALA A 63 2.49 3.36 -3.84
N LEU A 64 3.52 2.52 -4.02
CA LEU A 64 4.69 2.81 -4.83
C LEU A 64 4.32 3.03 -6.29
N LYS A 65 3.50 2.14 -6.86
CA LYS A 65 3.01 2.29 -8.24
C LYS A 65 2.33 3.64 -8.45
N TRP A 66 1.45 4.06 -7.55
CA TRP A 66 0.69 5.30 -7.73
C TRP A 66 1.54 6.55 -7.55
N VAL A 67 2.49 6.59 -6.60
CA VAL A 67 3.41 7.74 -6.49
C VAL A 67 4.31 7.86 -7.73
N GLN A 68 4.71 6.73 -8.31
CA GLN A 68 5.50 6.73 -9.55
C GLN A 68 4.70 7.23 -10.75
N GLN A 69 3.41 6.88 -10.86
CA GLN A 69 2.54 7.44 -11.90
C GLN A 69 2.34 8.96 -11.72
N ALA A 70 2.11 9.41 -10.49
CA ALA A 70 2.02 10.84 -10.16
C ALA A 70 3.29 11.60 -10.56
N ARG A 71 4.46 11.06 -10.22
CA ARG A 71 5.77 11.65 -10.54
C ARG A 71 6.04 11.68 -12.04
N LYS A 72 5.70 10.59 -12.75
CA LYS A 72 5.86 10.48 -14.20
C LYS A 72 5.05 11.57 -14.91
N LEU A 73 3.75 11.68 -14.61
CA LEU A 73 2.89 12.72 -15.18
C LEU A 73 3.39 14.12 -14.83
N ALA A 74 3.85 14.34 -13.60
CA ALA A 74 4.43 15.64 -13.22
C ALA A 74 5.69 15.99 -14.02
N SER A 75 6.58 15.02 -14.29
CA SER A 75 7.80 15.23 -15.07
C SER A 75 7.56 15.40 -16.57
N GLU A 76 6.57 14.72 -17.13
CA GLU A 76 6.23 14.82 -18.56
C GLU A 76 5.55 16.15 -18.90
N ASN A 77 4.92 16.79 -17.91
CA ASN A 77 4.20 18.05 -18.05
C ASN A 77 4.91 19.24 -17.36
N SER A 78 6.13 19.01 -16.84
CA SER A 78 7.01 20.09 -16.38
C SER A 78 7.77 20.66 -17.56
N ASP A 79 7.13 21.56 -18.31
CA ASP A 79 7.78 22.32 -19.37
C ASP A 79 8.90 23.22 -18.80
N ASP A 80 10.12 22.94 -19.26
CA ASP A 80 11.34 23.76 -19.22
C ASP A 80 12.07 23.90 -17.87
N GLY A 81 13.40 23.92 -17.93
CA GLY A 81 14.37 23.98 -16.83
C GLY A 81 14.36 25.28 -16.02
N SER A 82 13.17 25.81 -15.74
CA SER A 82 12.95 26.97 -14.89
C SER A 82 12.42 26.53 -13.53
N GLU A 83 13.07 27.00 -12.46
CA GLU A 83 12.76 26.77 -11.04
C GLU A 83 11.41 27.40 -10.59
N LYS A 84 10.35 27.31 -11.38
CA LYS A 84 9.04 27.87 -11.01
C LYS A 84 8.22 26.81 -10.28
N ARG A 85 8.14 26.95 -8.95
CA ARG A 85 7.35 26.07 -8.04
C ARG A 85 5.83 26.08 -8.29
N TYR A 86 5.31 27.00 -9.11
CA TYR A 86 3.86 27.16 -9.33
C TYR A 86 3.59 27.60 -10.79
N LYS A 87 2.85 26.79 -11.57
CA LYS A 87 2.23 27.19 -12.85
C LYS A 87 0.71 27.27 -12.63
N ALA A 88 0.10 28.39 -13.02
CA ALA A 88 -1.35 28.43 -13.22
C ALA A 88 -1.63 27.70 -14.54
N SER A 89 -2.01 26.43 -14.49
CA SER A 89 -2.06 25.58 -15.68
C SER A 89 -3.38 25.73 -16.45
N GLY A 90 -3.27 25.74 -17.78
CA GLY A 90 -4.39 25.51 -18.69
C GLY A 90 -4.81 24.03 -18.78
N GLU A 91 -4.15 23.14 -18.03
CA GLU A 91 -4.32 21.68 -18.11
C GLU A 91 -4.75 21.10 -16.75
N ARG A 92 -5.83 21.65 -16.21
CA ARG A 92 -6.41 21.25 -14.91
C ARG A 92 -6.61 19.73 -14.78
N GLU A 93 -6.94 19.07 -15.88
CA GLU A 93 -7.16 17.62 -15.92
C GLU A 93 -5.92 16.80 -15.54
N ILE A 94 -4.72 17.20 -15.99
CA ILE A 94 -3.47 16.49 -15.66
C ILE A 94 -3.14 16.66 -14.18
N PHE A 95 -3.33 17.85 -13.63
CA PHE A 95 -3.15 18.11 -12.21
C PHE A 95 -4.13 17.32 -11.34
N ASP A 96 -5.40 17.23 -11.76
CA ASP A 96 -6.40 16.42 -11.09
C ASP A 96 -6.01 14.92 -11.09
N GLN A 97 -5.45 14.41 -12.19
CA GLN A 97 -4.93 13.04 -12.26
C GLN A 97 -3.73 12.81 -11.34
N ILE A 98 -2.75 13.74 -11.34
CA ILE A 98 -1.58 13.62 -10.46
C ILE A 98 -2.02 13.61 -8.99
N LYS A 99 -2.93 14.51 -8.62
CA LYS A 99 -3.53 14.55 -7.28
C LYS A 99 -4.24 13.24 -6.95
N ALA A 100 -5.05 12.70 -7.87
CA ALA A 100 -5.75 11.44 -7.66
C ALA A 100 -4.78 10.28 -7.39
N PHE A 101 -3.70 10.16 -8.16
CA PHE A 101 -2.67 9.13 -7.93
C PHE A 101 -1.93 9.33 -6.62
N PHE A 102 -1.61 10.57 -6.26
CA PHE A 102 -0.94 10.86 -4.98
C PHE A 102 -1.83 10.52 -3.78
N VAL A 103 -3.12 10.90 -3.82
CA VAL A 103 -4.10 10.53 -2.78
C VAL A 103 -4.29 9.03 -2.70
N ALA A 104 -4.34 8.33 -3.84
CA ALA A 104 -4.38 6.87 -3.86
C ALA A 104 -3.15 6.26 -3.18
N SER A 105 -1.95 6.77 -3.49
CA SER A 105 -0.70 6.32 -2.86
C SER A 105 -0.73 6.48 -1.34
N LEU A 106 -1.12 7.66 -0.85
CA LEU A 106 -1.27 7.94 0.59
C LEU A 106 -2.30 7.03 1.26
N THR A 107 -3.39 6.72 0.57
CA THR A 107 -4.43 5.83 1.07
C THR A 107 -3.89 4.42 1.28
N PHE A 108 -3.21 3.85 0.29
CA PHE A 108 -2.60 2.53 0.40
C PHE A 108 -1.46 2.49 1.43
N TYR A 109 -0.65 3.55 1.49
CA TYR A 109 0.39 3.69 2.51
C TYR A 109 -0.21 3.70 3.92
N GLY A 110 -1.16 4.60 4.18
CA GLY A 110 -1.79 4.73 5.49
C GLY A 110 -2.50 3.47 5.95
N LYS A 111 -3.13 2.73 5.02
CA LYS A 111 -3.70 1.40 5.31
C LYS A 111 -2.70 0.46 5.96
N CYS A 112 -1.41 0.54 5.64
CA CYS A 112 -0.38 -0.33 6.19
C CYS A 112 -0.16 -0.10 7.69
N PHE A 113 -0.41 1.12 8.18
CA PHE A 113 -0.15 1.56 9.56
C PHE A 113 -1.41 1.67 10.42
N THR A 114 -2.60 1.59 9.82
CA THR A 114 -3.87 1.55 10.55
C THR A 114 -4.34 0.12 10.79
N GLU A 115 -4.99 -0.12 11.91
CA GLU A 115 -5.68 -1.38 12.16
C GLU A 115 -6.80 -1.59 11.13
N ALA A 116 -6.77 -2.76 10.49
CA ALA A 116 -7.79 -3.18 9.55
C ALA A 116 -8.37 -4.51 10.04
N ASN A 117 -9.67 -4.50 10.36
CA ASN A 117 -10.41 -5.70 10.72
C ASN A 117 -10.20 -6.77 9.62
N GLY A 118 -9.68 -7.93 10.00
CA GLY A 118 -9.40 -9.06 9.10
C GLY A 118 -7.95 -9.22 8.62
N ARG A 119 -7.08 -8.21 8.68
CA ARG A 119 -5.67 -8.36 8.25
C ARG A 119 -4.77 -8.98 9.32
N GLY A 120 -5.05 -8.75 10.60
CA GLY A 120 -4.30 -9.32 11.73
C GLY A 120 -2.82 -8.91 11.81
N ALA A 121 -2.40 -7.93 11.00
CA ALA A 121 -1.05 -7.36 10.98
C ALA A 121 -1.12 -5.87 10.64
N GLN A 122 -0.18 -5.11 11.19
CA GLN A 122 0.03 -3.70 10.89
C GLN A 122 1.52 -3.39 10.95
N VAL A 123 1.96 -2.43 10.14
CA VAL A 123 3.29 -1.83 10.28
C VAL A 123 3.25 -0.93 11.50
N SER A 124 4.28 -1.00 12.33
CA SER A 124 4.43 -0.07 13.44
C SER A 124 5.42 1.03 13.07
N ARG A 125 5.09 2.27 13.45
CA ARG A 125 6.03 3.41 13.39
C ARG A 125 7.36 3.10 14.07
N SER A 126 7.36 2.25 15.10
CA SER A 126 8.60 1.84 15.79
C SER A 126 9.54 0.98 14.95
N TRP A 127 9.09 0.48 13.80
CA TRP A 127 9.95 -0.27 12.87
C TRP A 127 10.82 0.64 12.01
N LEU A 128 10.49 1.93 11.95
CA LEU A 128 11.19 2.90 11.11
C LEU A 128 12.44 3.44 11.83
N SER A 129 13.52 3.65 11.08
CA SER A 129 14.67 4.44 11.54
C SER A 129 14.27 5.90 11.74
N GLU A 130 15.02 6.60 12.58
CA GLU A 130 14.68 7.98 13.01
C GLU A 130 14.49 8.92 11.82
N GLU A 131 15.37 8.82 10.84
CA GLU A 131 15.36 9.55 9.56
C GLU A 131 14.08 9.37 8.72
N TYR A 132 13.30 8.31 8.92
CA TYR A 132 12.04 8.07 8.20
C TYR A 132 10.80 8.31 9.05
N LYS A 133 10.95 8.54 10.37
CA LYS A 133 9.82 8.75 11.27
C LYS A 133 9.13 10.09 11.00
N GLU A 134 9.90 11.17 10.85
CA GLU A 134 9.33 12.49 10.53
C GLU A 134 8.63 12.48 9.16
N LEU A 135 9.24 11.82 8.18
CA LEU A 135 8.66 11.69 6.84
C LEU A 135 7.38 10.85 6.85
N HIS A 136 7.36 9.77 7.64
CA HIS A 136 6.15 8.98 7.90
C HIS A 136 5.04 9.83 8.53
N ASP A 137 5.35 10.56 9.60
CA ASP A 137 4.37 11.39 10.30
C ASP A 137 3.82 12.48 9.37
N TYR A 138 4.67 13.08 8.55
CA TYR A 138 4.26 14.04 7.52
C TYR A 138 3.23 13.45 6.57
N TYR A 139 3.49 12.28 5.97
CA TYR A 139 2.55 11.67 5.01
C TYR A 139 1.31 11.06 5.66
N MET A 140 1.41 10.54 6.89
CA MET A 140 0.24 10.11 7.66
C MET A 140 -0.67 11.30 7.98
N ASN A 141 -0.09 12.44 8.37
CA ASN A 141 -0.85 13.67 8.58
C ASN A 141 -1.42 14.21 7.26
N PHE A 142 -0.66 14.15 6.17
CA PHE A 142 -1.14 14.56 4.85
C PHE A 142 -2.36 13.73 4.42
N ARG A 143 -2.34 12.41 4.65
CA ARG A 143 -3.52 11.56 4.45
C ARG A 143 -4.71 12.04 5.27
N HIS A 144 -4.53 12.35 6.55
CA HIS A 144 -5.64 12.82 7.39
C HIS A 144 -6.26 14.12 6.85
N ASN A 145 -5.41 15.05 6.41
CA ASN A 145 -5.86 16.35 5.89
C ASN A 145 -6.49 16.27 4.48
N PHE A 146 -5.98 15.39 3.61
CA PHE A 146 -6.43 15.34 2.21
C PHE A 146 -7.48 14.26 1.93
N ALA A 147 -7.43 13.14 2.65
CA ALA A 147 -8.29 11.98 2.40
C ALA A 147 -9.39 11.78 3.45
N ALA A 148 -9.34 12.47 4.60
CA ALA A 148 -10.29 12.24 5.70
C ALA A 148 -10.97 13.52 6.24
N HIS A 149 -10.28 14.66 6.36
CA HIS A 149 -10.82 15.88 6.97
C HIS A 149 -10.29 17.18 6.32
N SER A 150 -11.15 17.89 5.58
CA SER A 150 -10.89 19.24 5.09
C SER A 150 -11.30 20.27 6.15
N GLY A 151 -10.33 20.84 6.88
CA GLY A 151 -10.62 21.95 7.79
C GLY A 151 -9.49 22.43 8.70
N ASP A 152 -8.58 21.54 9.12
CA ASP A 152 -7.66 21.86 10.23
C ASP A 152 -6.26 22.30 9.77
N SER A 153 -5.92 22.06 8.50
CA SER A 153 -4.65 22.49 7.91
C SER A 153 -4.88 23.54 6.83
N LYS A 154 -3.99 24.53 6.73
CA LYS A 154 -3.99 25.61 5.71
C LYS A 154 -3.83 25.12 4.26
N VAL A 155 -3.97 23.82 4.02
CA VAL A 155 -3.82 23.14 2.74
C VAL A 155 -5.02 23.42 1.83
N GLU A 156 -6.24 23.48 2.37
CA GLU A 156 -7.42 23.92 1.62
C GLU A 156 -7.88 25.29 2.11
N LEU A 157 -7.79 26.30 1.26
CA LEU A 157 -8.24 27.67 1.57
C LEU A 157 -9.50 27.96 0.76
N ALA A 158 -10.64 28.05 1.46
CA ALA A 158 -11.85 28.67 0.93
C ALA A 158 -11.90 30.13 1.39
N LYS A 159 -11.91 31.07 0.46
CA LYS A 159 -12.12 32.49 0.76
C LYS A 159 -13.33 32.99 -0.01
N THR A 160 -14.30 33.55 0.72
CA THR A 160 -15.44 34.26 0.13
C THR A 160 -15.10 35.73 0.05
N PHE A 161 -15.36 36.33 -1.11
CA PHE A 161 -15.07 37.73 -1.36
C PHE A 161 -16.36 38.53 -1.53
N VAL A 162 -16.29 39.81 -1.20
CA VAL A 162 -17.24 40.83 -1.65
C VAL A 162 -16.59 41.53 -2.84
N LEU A 163 -17.29 41.57 -3.97
CA LEU A 163 -16.78 42.25 -5.16
C LEU A 163 -17.25 43.70 -5.18
N LEU A 164 -16.34 44.59 -5.56
CA LEU A 164 -16.62 46.01 -5.81
C LEU A 164 -16.66 46.25 -7.30
N HIS A 165 -17.59 47.09 -7.76
CA HIS A 165 -17.58 47.53 -9.14
C HIS A 165 -16.30 48.34 -9.40
N PRO A 166 -15.51 48.05 -10.45
CA PRO A 166 -14.18 48.64 -10.63
C PRO A 166 -14.17 50.15 -10.95
N LYS A 167 -15.35 50.79 -11.04
CA LYS A 167 -15.52 52.16 -11.52
C LYS A 167 -16.65 52.89 -10.79
N LYS A 168 -17.74 52.18 -10.48
CA LYS A 168 -18.83 52.68 -9.63
C LYS A 168 -18.50 52.33 -8.18
N LYS A 169 -18.73 53.24 -7.23
CA LYS A 169 -18.54 53.00 -5.78
C LYS A 169 -19.66 52.11 -5.22
N GLU A 170 -19.94 51.01 -5.90
CA GLU A 170 -21.07 50.12 -5.65
C GLU A 170 -20.57 48.69 -5.43
N LEU A 171 -21.33 47.94 -4.64
CA LEU A 171 -21.13 46.50 -4.47
C LEU A 171 -21.61 45.77 -5.73
N ILE A 172 -20.89 44.73 -6.14
CA ILE A 172 -21.44 43.71 -7.05
C ILE A 172 -22.07 42.65 -6.14
N PRO A 173 -23.40 42.41 -6.19
CA PRO A 173 -24.11 41.53 -5.26
C PRO A 173 -23.89 40.05 -5.59
N VAL A 174 -22.64 39.62 -5.61
CA VAL A 174 -22.21 38.24 -5.80
C VAL A 174 -21.16 37.90 -4.75
N THR A 175 -21.21 36.67 -4.24
CA THR A 175 -20.28 36.16 -3.23
C THR A 175 -19.40 35.07 -3.85
N PRO A 176 -18.45 35.43 -4.74
CA PRO A 176 -17.58 34.43 -5.32
C PRO A 176 -16.73 33.83 -4.21
N THR A 177 -16.58 32.51 -4.27
CA THR A 177 -15.74 31.77 -3.33
C THR A 177 -14.59 31.18 -4.11
N ALA A 178 -13.36 31.63 -3.83
CA ALA A 178 -12.17 30.97 -4.36
C ALA A 178 -11.83 29.77 -3.48
N ARG A 179 -11.59 28.63 -4.12
CA ARG A 179 -11.04 27.44 -3.49
C ARG A 179 -9.61 27.29 -3.98
N ILE A 180 -8.65 27.45 -3.08
CA ILE A 180 -7.22 27.30 -3.35
C ILE A 180 -6.77 26.01 -2.68
N GLN A 181 -6.20 25.11 -3.47
CA GLN A 181 -5.55 23.90 -2.98
C GLN A 181 -4.19 23.78 -3.67
N PRO A 182 -3.09 23.51 -2.96
CA PRO A 182 -1.84 23.13 -3.60
C PRO A 182 -2.06 21.78 -4.29
N ASP A 183 -1.66 21.70 -5.56
CA ASP A 183 -1.88 20.50 -6.35
C ASP A 183 -0.97 19.36 -5.89
N ILE A 184 0.25 19.68 -5.48
CA ILE A 184 1.23 18.75 -4.89
C ILE A 184 2.19 19.55 -4.00
N VAL A 185 2.56 19.02 -2.82
CA VAL A 185 3.74 19.46 -2.09
C VAL A 185 4.74 18.31 -2.12
N PHE A 186 5.58 18.27 -3.15
CA PHE A 186 6.79 17.46 -3.09
C PHE A 186 7.67 18.09 -2.01
N SER A 187 7.85 17.36 -0.91
CA SER A 187 8.76 17.81 0.14
C SER A 187 10.15 17.97 -0.50
N VAL A 188 10.77 19.12 -0.28
CA VAL A 188 12.16 19.40 -0.69
C VAL A 188 13.14 18.80 0.35
N ASN A 189 12.68 17.92 1.26
CA ASN A 189 13.59 17.18 2.13
C ASN A 189 14.50 16.28 1.28
N GLU A 190 15.68 15.96 1.80
CA GLU A 190 16.65 15.06 1.15
C GLU A 190 16.06 13.70 0.77
N LYS A 191 14.95 13.28 1.42
CA LYS A 191 14.27 12.01 1.16
C LYS A 191 12.82 12.19 0.70
N SER A 192 12.48 11.49 -0.36
CA SER A 192 11.19 11.47 -1.04
C SER A 192 10.21 10.44 -0.44
N PHE A 193 8.92 10.61 -0.71
CA PHE A 193 7.90 9.62 -0.35
C PHE A 193 8.19 8.23 -0.95
N GLU A 194 8.72 8.23 -2.17
CA GLU A 194 9.10 7.02 -2.89
C GLU A 194 10.18 6.24 -2.13
N GLU A 195 11.21 6.92 -1.62
CA GLU A 195 12.25 6.28 -0.80
C GLU A 195 11.69 5.73 0.51
N LEU A 196 10.75 6.44 1.16
CA LEU A 196 10.05 5.94 2.34
C LEU A 196 9.28 4.64 2.01
N LEU A 197 8.57 4.59 0.90
CA LEU A 197 7.82 3.40 0.47
C LEU A 197 8.75 2.21 0.21
N ILE A 198 9.85 2.44 -0.49
CA ILE A 198 10.88 1.41 -0.75
C ILE A 198 11.46 0.90 0.57
N TYR A 199 11.80 1.80 1.49
CA TYR A 199 12.33 1.46 2.81
C TYR A 199 11.35 0.60 3.63
N VAL A 200 10.08 1.03 3.73
CA VAL A 200 9.05 0.29 4.47
C VAL A 200 8.78 -1.08 3.83
N SER A 201 8.77 -1.16 2.50
CA SER A 201 8.66 -2.43 1.77
C SER A 201 9.79 -3.40 2.14
N GLY A 202 11.03 -2.92 2.23
CA GLY A 202 12.17 -3.72 2.68
C GLY A 202 12.00 -4.27 4.09
N LEU A 203 11.53 -3.44 5.03
CA LEU A 203 11.27 -3.87 6.42
C LEU A 203 10.19 -4.95 6.52
N VAL A 204 9.09 -4.76 5.78
CA VAL A 204 7.98 -5.72 5.75
C VAL A 204 8.44 -7.03 5.09
N GLU A 205 9.22 -6.95 4.03
CA GLU A 205 9.77 -8.09 3.34
C GLU A 205 10.71 -8.92 4.21
N GLU A 206 11.61 -8.28 4.95
CA GLU A 206 12.49 -8.95 5.91
C GLU A 206 11.68 -9.71 6.98
N LYS A 207 10.67 -9.05 7.56
CA LYS A 207 9.78 -9.67 8.56
C LYS A 207 8.97 -10.81 7.98
N TYR A 208 8.48 -10.67 6.75
CA TYR A 208 7.79 -11.72 6.02
C TYR A 208 8.68 -12.96 5.88
N TYR A 209 9.91 -12.80 5.37
CA TYR A 209 10.80 -13.95 5.17
C TYR A 209 11.21 -14.62 6.48
N LYS A 210 11.51 -13.84 7.53
CA LYS A 210 11.80 -14.39 8.86
C LYS A 210 10.63 -15.21 9.40
N LEU A 211 9.41 -14.70 9.29
CA LEU A 211 8.22 -15.41 9.75
C LEU A 211 7.90 -16.64 8.90
N ALA A 212 7.99 -16.54 7.58
CA ALA A 212 7.75 -17.65 6.68
C ALA A 212 8.76 -18.79 6.91
N MET A 213 10.04 -18.46 7.07
CA MET A 213 11.06 -19.44 7.43
C MET A 213 10.72 -20.12 8.74
N LYS A 214 10.35 -19.36 9.77
CA LYS A 214 9.92 -19.90 11.06
C LYS A 214 8.76 -20.88 10.92
N ILE A 215 7.71 -20.52 10.17
CA ILE A 215 6.55 -21.38 9.92
C ILE A 215 6.99 -22.66 9.20
N VAL A 216 7.82 -22.55 8.16
CA VAL A 216 8.33 -23.72 7.44
C VAL A 216 9.10 -24.65 8.37
N THR A 217 10.07 -24.12 9.12
CA THR A 217 10.98 -24.95 9.91
C THR A 217 10.35 -25.51 11.19
N GLU A 218 9.52 -24.73 11.87
CA GLU A 218 8.98 -25.10 13.18
C GLU A 218 7.57 -25.70 13.14
N LEU A 219 6.80 -25.47 12.06
CA LEU A 219 5.40 -25.91 11.97
C LEU A 219 5.12 -26.83 10.78
N ILE A 220 5.79 -26.64 9.64
CA ILE A 220 5.52 -27.45 8.43
C ILE A 220 6.41 -28.70 8.40
N LEU A 221 7.73 -28.51 8.52
CA LEU A 221 8.71 -29.60 8.40
C LEU A 221 8.81 -30.52 9.62
N VAL A 222 8.06 -30.23 10.69
CA VAL A 222 7.96 -31.10 11.87
C VAL A 222 6.97 -32.26 11.66
N GLU A 223 6.07 -32.14 10.68
CA GLU A 223 5.12 -33.19 10.32
C GLU A 223 5.62 -33.95 9.08
N SER A 224 5.23 -35.22 8.94
CA SER A 224 5.65 -36.05 7.80
C SER A 224 4.96 -35.66 6.49
N THR A 225 5.55 -36.07 5.37
CA THR A 225 4.92 -35.90 4.04
C THR A 225 3.56 -36.59 3.98
N GLU A 226 3.42 -37.78 4.58
CA GLU A 226 2.18 -38.56 4.63
C GLU A 226 1.07 -37.80 5.36
N PHE A 227 1.40 -37.12 6.46
CA PHE A 227 0.46 -36.27 7.19
C PHE A 227 -0.13 -35.20 6.27
N TRP A 228 0.73 -34.48 5.54
CA TRP A 228 0.27 -33.43 4.61
C TRP A 228 -0.55 -34.01 3.46
N ILE A 229 -0.18 -35.16 2.88
CA ILE A 229 -0.97 -35.81 1.84
C ILE A 229 -2.37 -36.16 2.36
N GLN A 230 -2.50 -36.68 3.58
CA GLN A 230 -3.80 -36.98 4.18
C GLN A 230 -4.64 -35.73 4.40
N LYS A 231 -4.04 -34.64 4.91
CA LYS A 231 -4.75 -33.37 5.12
C LYS A 231 -5.22 -32.74 3.81
N ALA A 232 -4.44 -32.82 2.74
CA ALA A 232 -4.85 -32.36 1.41
C ALA A 232 -6.10 -33.08 0.90
N LYS A 233 -6.22 -34.39 1.14
CA LYS A 233 -7.40 -35.17 0.74
C LYS A 233 -8.66 -34.77 1.49
N GLN A 234 -8.53 -34.28 2.74
CA GLN A 234 -9.66 -33.84 3.55
C GLN A 234 -10.24 -32.49 3.09
N GLY A 235 -9.44 -31.68 2.38
CA GLY A 235 -9.88 -30.39 1.84
C GLY A 235 -10.22 -29.32 2.89
N LYS A 236 -9.87 -29.54 4.16
CA LYS A 236 -10.13 -28.61 5.27
C LYS A 236 -8.86 -27.85 5.66
N PRO A 237 -8.98 -26.59 6.13
CA PRO A 237 -7.85 -25.87 6.69
C PRO A 237 -7.21 -26.61 7.86
N VAL A 238 -5.89 -26.49 8.00
CA VAL A 238 -5.12 -27.07 9.10
C VAL A 238 -4.64 -25.95 10.01
N GLU A 239 -5.13 -25.94 11.24
CA GLU A 239 -4.68 -24.98 12.25
C GLU A 239 -3.32 -25.40 12.82
N LEU A 240 -2.36 -24.47 12.78
CA LEU A 240 -1.01 -24.62 13.32
C LEU A 240 -0.87 -23.72 14.55
N GLY A 241 -0.73 -24.33 15.73
CA GLY A 241 -0.77 -23.65 17.01
C GLY A 241 0.17 -24.27 18.04
N PHE A 242 1.30 -23.59 18.25
CA PHE A 242 2.42 -23.86 19.16
C PHE A 242 3.35 -25.02 18.73
N PRO A 243 4.68 -24.83 18.86
CA PRO A 243 5.61 -25.92 18.61
C PRO A 243 5.26 -27.06 19.57
N LYS A 244 4.87 -28.22 19.01
CA LYS A 244 4.80 -29.46 19.80
C LYS A 244 6.19 -29.60 20.44
N LYS A 245 6.26 -29.62 21.78
CA LYS A 245 7.51 -29.97 22.47
C LYS A 245 7.98 -31.28 21.83
N ARG A 246 9.20 -31.29 21.27
CA ARG A 246 9.82 -32.53 20.82
C ARG A 246 9.83 -33.48 22.03
N SER A 247 9.05 -34.55 21.95
CA SER A 247 9.15 -35.70 22.84
C SER A 247 10.45 -36.43 22.58
#